data_AF-A0A355A1E5-F1
#
_entry.id   AF-A0A355A1E5-F1
#
_cell.length_a   1.000
_cell.length_b   1.000
_cell.length_c   1.000
_cell.angle_alpha   90.00
_cell.angle_beta   90.00
_cell.angle_gamma   90.00
#
_symmetry.space_group_name_H-M   'P 1'
#
loop_
_entity.id
_entity.type
_entity.pdbx_description
1 polymer ?
#
loop_
_entity_poly.entity_id
_entity_poly.type
_entity_poly.pdbx_seq_one_letter_code
_entity_poly.pdbx_strand_id
1 'polypeptide(L)'
;MKSKRNVIRNTSVALVFLLMLLPSVLKAQTYQVKPGDSLYLISRRFNTPTYSLKASNNLGTDLIYPGQTLMIPTKYTVRPGDNLYLIASRYSLQLSTLRLINNLWDNNLWIGETIYLPSAQGSQAGNAYTVRSQDTLYLLAKRYGTSVQALKAANHLTSDYIYPGQMLIIPDSVPGPNVPGGNGNNSNGNSYNLSQSEIELLARLVRAEAEGESYTGQVAVAASVLNRLNDSRYPNTITEIIYQVESGIYYQYSPVLDGRINFPAGASALKAVQDALNGWDPSYGAIGFYNPTKTTNWWVKSHPVTTSIGSHIFYKN
;
A
#
# COMPACT_ATOMS: atom_id res chain seq x y z
N MET A 1 20.41 -43.78 -2.54
CA MET A 1 21.76 -43.15 -2.53
C MET A 1 21.71 -41.94 -1.61
N LYS A 2 22.49 -41.95 -0.53
CA LYS A 2 22.59 -40.87 0.45
C LYS A 2 23.42 -39.73 -0.14
N SER A 3 22.92 -38.49 -0.12
CA SER A 3 23.80 -37.31 -0.17
C SER A 3 23.69 -36.55 1.15
N LYS A 4 24.83 -36.44 1.81
CA LYS A 4 25.01 -36.03 3.20
C LYS A 4 24.82 -34.52 3.34
N ARG A 5 24.01 -34.10 4.30
CA ARG A 5 23.98 -32.72 4.81
C ARG A 5 25.26 -32.49 5.61
N ASN A 6 26.22 -31.77 5.04
CA ASN A 6 27.38 -31.30 5.78
C ASN A 6 27.03 -29.98 6.45
N VAL A 7 26.74 -30.04 7.76
CA VAL A 7 26.74 -28.85 8.62
C VAL A 7 28.21 -28.56 8.95
N ILE A 8 28.76 -27.52 8.34
CA ILE A 8 30.09 -27.04 8.70
C ILE A 8 29.96 -26.22 9.99
N ARG A 9 30.53 -26.72 11.08
CA ARG A 9 30.81 -25.95 12.31
C ARG A 9 32.02 -25.07 12.03
N ASN A 10 31.83 -23.78 11.82
CA ASN A 10 32.95 -22.83 11.73
C ASN A 10 33.23 -22.21 13.10
N THR A 11 34.33 -22.66 13.69
CA THR A 11 35.13 -21.93 14.67
C THR A 11 35.73 -20.67 14.03
N SER A 12 35.81 -19.61 14.82
CA SER A 12 36.28 -18.26 14.51
C SER A 12 37.56 -18.18 13.67
N VAL A 13 37.51 -17.44 12.54
CA VAL A 13 38.54 -16.48 12.11
C VAL A 13 37.80 -15.35 11.38
N ALA A 14 37.66 -14.20 12.04
CA ALA A 14 37.21 -12.98 11.40
C ALA A 14 38.37 -12.38 10.59
N LEU A 15 38.48 -12.78 9.32
CA LEU A 15 39.31 -12.07 8.35
C LEU A 15 38.42 -11.02 7.67
N VAL A 16 38.40 -9.82 8.24
CA VAL A 16 37.74 -8.65 7.66
C VAL A 16 38.55 -8.23 6.43
N PHE A 17 38.21 -8.80 5.27
CA PHE A 17 38.55 -8.18 3.98
C PHE A 17 37.62 -6.97 3.80
N LEU A 18 38.01 -5.84 4.36
CA LEU A 18 37.50 -4.53 3.94
C LEU A 18 38.05 -4.26 2.52
N LEU A 19 37.50 -4.95 1.53
CA LEU A 19 37.75 -4.67 0.13
C LEU A 19 37.13 -3.31 -0.16
N MET A 20 37.98 -2.28 -0.37
CA MET A 20 37.54 -0.97 -0.83
C MET A 20 36.60 -1.14 -2.03
N LEU A 21 35.32 -0.82 -1.85
CA LEU A 21 34.28 -0.86 -2.89
C LEU A 21 34.53 0.26 -3.89
N LEU A 22 35.40 0.02 -4.87
CA LEU A 22 35.45 0.92 -6.02
C LEU A 22 34.11 0.81 -6.77
N PRO A 23 33.44 1.94 -7.08
CA PRO A 23 32.19 1.93 -7.81
C PRO A 23 32.38 1.24 -9.16
N SER A 24 31.58 0.22 -9.44
CA SER A 24 31.63 -0.51 -10.70
C SER A 24 30.61 0.12 -11.65
N VAL A 25 31.05 0.73 -12.74
CA VAL A 25 30.14 1.35 -13.71
C VAL A 25 29.46 0.26 -14.54
N LEU A 26 28.13 0.26 -14.57
CA LEU A 26 27.37 -0.62 -15.48
C LEU A 26 27.57 -0.17 -16.92
N LYS A 27 27.88 -1.11 -17.81
CA LYS A 27 27.95 -0.84 -19.24
C LYS A 27 26.54 -0.91 -19.82
N ALA A 28 26.09 0.13 -20.52
CA ALA A 28 24.81 0.07 -21.22
C ALA A 28 24.86 -0.95 -22.36
N GLN A 29 23.99 -1.94 -22.31
CA GLN A 29 23.66 -2.77 -23.47
C GLN A 29 22.32 -2.30 -24.01
N THR A 30 22.26 -2.03 -25.31
CA THR A 30 21.04 -1.58 -25.98
C THR A 30 20.64 -2.52 -27.12
N TYR A 31 19.37 -2.45 -27.52
CA TYR A 31 18.81 -3.18 -28.64
C TYR A 31 17.85 -2.27 -29.42
N GLN A 32 18.05 -2.15 -30.72
CA GLN A 32 17.14 -1.43 -31.59
C GLN A 32 16.03 -2.37 -32.09
N VAL A 33 14.78 -2.04 -31.77
CA VAL A 33 13.59 -2.80 -32.14
C VAL A 33 13.47 -2.87 -33.66
N LYS A 34 13.23 -4.07 -34.20
CA LYS A 34 13.08 -4.34 -35.62
C LYS A 34 11.61 -4.57 -35.98
N PRO A 35 11.20 -4.38 -37.25
CA PRO A 35 9.88 -4.81 -37.71
C PRO A 35 9.63 -6.29 -37.35
N GLY A 36 8.50 -6.56 -36.69
CA GLY A 36 8.13 -7.90 -36.23
C GLY A 36 8.61 -8.29 -34.82
N ASP A 37 9.38 -7.43 -34.14
CA ASP A 37 9.75 -7.65 -32.75
C ASP A 37 8.56 -7.47 -31.79
N SER A 38 8.60 -8.21 -30.69
CA SER A 38 7.78 -7.98 -29.50
C SER A 38 8.65 -8.02 -28.25
N LEU A 39 8.20 -7.42 -27.14
CA LEU A 39 8.92 -7.50 -25.87
C LEU A 39 9.17 -8.95 -25.44
N TYR A 40 8.25 -9.87 -25.72
CA TYR A 40 8.42 -11.29 -25.44
C TYR A 40 9.58 -11.91 -26.23
N LEU A 41 9.67 -11.64 -27.54
CA LEU A 41 10.74 -12.16 -28.40
C LEU A 41 12.10 -11.58 -27.99
N ILE A 42 12.15 -10.29 -27.68
CA ILE A 42 13.36 -9.61 -27.20
C ILE A 42 13.78 -10.16 -25.83
N SER A 43 12.84 -10.28 -24.90
CA SER A 43 13.05 -10.90 -23.58
C SER A 43 13.65 -12.30 -23.68
N ARG A 44 13.10 -13.15 -24.54
CA ARG A 44 13.64 -14.50 -24.83
C ARG A 44 15.05 -14.45 -25.40
N ARG A 45 15.30 -13.55 -26.35
CA ARG A 45 16.62 -13.37 -26.99
C ARG A 45 17.71 -13.03 -25.98
N PHE A 46 17.41 -12.13 -25.04
CA PHE A 46 18.37 -11.69 -24.02
C PHE A 46 18.29 -12.51 -22.73
N ASN A 47 17.46 -13.57 -22.70
CA ASN A 47 17.19 -14.37 -21.52
C ASN A 47 16.96 -13.50 -20.26
N THR A 48 16.08 -12.52 -20.41
CA THR A 48 15.75 -11.50 -19.40
C THR A 48 14.24 -11.43 -19.29
N PRO A 49 13.62 -11.43 -18.10
CA PRO A 49 12.18 -11.35 -17.95
C PRO A 49 11.60 -10.10 -18.63
N THR A 50 10.42 -10.26 -19.23
CA THR A 50 9.69 -9.15 -19.88
C THR A 50 9.48 -7.99 -18.92
N TYR A 51 9.14 -8.27 -17.66
CA TYR A 51 8.93 -7.22 -16.65
C TYR A 51 10.23 -6.44 -16.35
N SER A 52 11.39 -7.11 -16.26
CA SER A 52 12.69 -6.44 -16.05
C SER A 52 13.06 -5.57 -17.24
N LEU A 53 12.79 -6.05 -18.46
CA LEU A 53 13.00 -5.29 -19.68
C LEU A 53 12.10 -4.05 -19.73
N LYS A 54 10.82 -4.17 -19.37
CA LYS A 54 9.89 -3.04 -19.28
C LYS A 54 10.34 -2.03 -18.23
N ALA A 55 10.64 -2.50 -17.02
CA ALA A 55 11.07 -1.66 -15.92
C ALA A 55 12.34 -0.87 -16.25
N SER A 56 13.32 -1.50 -16.91
CA SER A 56 14.56 -0.82 -17.34
C SER A 56 14.36 0.19 -18.47
N ASN A 57 13.18 0.22 -19.10
CA ASN A 57 12.84 1.12 -20.22
C ASN A 57 11.65 2.03 -19.93
N ASN A 58 11.18 2.07 -18.68
CA ASN A 58 9.99 2.83 -18.25
C ASN A 58 8.74 2.54 -19.12
N LEU A 59 8.57 1.30 -19.56
CA LEU A 59 7.44 0.91 -20.40
C LEU A 59 6.23 0.52 -19.54
N GLY A 60 5.17 1.32 -19.59
CA GLY A 60 3.89 1.03 -18.92
C GLY A 60 3.08 -0.08 -19.59
N THR A 61 3.29 -0.31 -20.89
CA THR A 61 2.58 -1.32 -21.70
C THR A 61 3.57 -2.23 -22.42
N ASP A 62 3.07 -3.22 -23.15
CA ASP A 62 3.91 -4.11 -23.97
C ASP A 62 4.19 -3.54 -25.38
N LEU A 63 3.68 -2.33 -25.67
CA LEU A 63 3.79 -1.69 -26.97
C LEU A 63 5.21 -1.14 -27.18
N ILE A 64 5.79 -1.50 -28.33
CA ILE A 64 7.09 -1.01 -28.81
C ILE A 64 7.01 -0.70 -30.31
N TYR A 65 7.90 0.15 -30.80
CA TYR A 65 7.92 0.58 -32.19
C TYR A 65 9.22 0.19 -32.89
N PRO A 66 9.19 -0.21 -34.17
CA PRO A 66 10.40 -0.37 -34.96
C PRO A 66 11.28 0.89 -34.91
N GLY A 67 12.58 0.70 -34.70
CA GLY A 67 13.57 1.77 -34.51
C GLY A 67 13.74 2.23 -33.06
N GLN A 68 12.81 1.91 -32.15
CA GLN A 68 12.95 2.21 -30.72
C GLN A 68 14.20 1.54 -30.14
N THR A 69 14.99 2.27 -29.36
CA THR A 69 16.15 1.70 -28.67
C THR A 69 15.75 1.30 -27.26
N LEU A 70 15.86 0.01 -26.94
CA LEU A 70 15.65 -0.54 -25.61
C LEU A 70 16.98 -0.76 -24.89
N MET A 71 17.04 -0.36 -23.63
CA MET A 71 18.06 -0.70 -22.66
C MET A 71 17.85 -2.13 -22.16
N ILE A 72 18.86 -2.99 -22.32
CA ILE A 72 18.82 -4.38 -21.86
C ILE A 72 19.35 -4.44 -20.43
N PRO A 73 18.58 -4.93 -19.44
CA PRO A 73 19.05 -5.10 -18.07
C PRO A 73 20.31 -5.95 -17.98
N THR A 74 21.26 -5.52 -17.15
CA THR A 74 22.50 -6.26 -16.89
C THR A 74 22.25 -7.36 -15.86
N LYS A 75 22.69 -8.58 -16.14
CA LYS A 75 22.60 -9.68 -15.17
C LYS A 75 23.66 -9.55 -14.09
N TYR A 76 23.27 -9.83 -12.85
CA TYR A 76 24.15 -9.88 -11.69
C TYR A 76 23.90 -11.15 -10.90
N THR A 77 24.96 -11.89 -10.58
CA THR A 77 24.88 -13.07 -9.74
C THR A 77 25.26 -12.70 -8.30
N VAL A 78 24.34 -12.94 -7.37
CA VAL A 78 24.51 -12.67 -5.93
C VAL A 78 25.70 -13.44 -5.38
N ARG A 79 26.63 -12.72 -4.75
CA ARG A 79 27.88 -13.25 -4.18
C ARG A 79 27.74 -13.45 -2.67
N PRO A 80 28.59 -14.29 -2.05
CA PRO A 80 28.67 -14.37 -0.59
C PRO A 80 28.91 -12.98 0.03
N GLY A 81 28.08 -12.61 1.00
CA GLY A 81 28.14 -11.31 1.68
C GLY A 81 27.40 -10.17 0.99
N ASP A 82 26.80 -10.40 -0.19
CA ASP A 82 25.92 -9.41 -0.78
C ASP A 82 24.61 -9.31 0.00
N ASN A 83 24.08 -8.09 0.04
CA ASN A 83 22.67 -7.83 0.28
C ASN A 83 22.20 -6.75 -0.69
N LEU A 84 20.88 -6.59 -0.82
CA LEU A 84 20.28 -5.71 -1.81
C LEU A 84 20.75 -4.25 -1.67
N TYR A 85 20.95 -3.78 -0.43
CA TYR A 85 21.47 -2.44 -0.14
C TYR A 85 22.92 -2.26 -0.61
N LEU A 86 23.80 -3.23 -0.31
CA LEU A 86 25.21 -3.17 -0.72
C LEU A 86 25.37 -3.27 -2.25
N ILE A 87 24.54 -4.07 -2.91
CA ILE A 87 24.52 -4.13 -4.38
C ILE A 87 24.05 -2.78 -4.94
N ALA A 88 22.93 -2.26 -4.46
CA ALA A 88 22.40 -0.98 -4.91
C ALA A 88 23.43 0.15 -4.72
N SER A 89 24.04 0.24 -3.54
CA SER A 89 25.08 1.21 -3.23
C SER A 89 26.31 1.07 -4.14
N ARG A 90 26.80 -0.16 -4.38
CA ARG A 90 27.95 -0.43 -5.26
C ARG A 90 27.75 0.08 -6.69
N TYR A 91 26.51 0.00 -7.19
CA TYR A 91 26.13 0.40 -8.54
C TYR A 91 25.47 1.79 -8.60
N SER A 92 25.46 2.54 -7.48
CA SER A 92 24.81 3.85 -7.38
C SER A 92 23.33 3.81 -7.81
N LEU A 93 22.63 2.74 -7.44
CA LEU A 93 21.21 2.53 -7.71
C LEU A 93 20.38 2.87 -6.48
N GLN A 94 19.17 3.37 -6.69
CA GLN A 94 18.15 3.39 -5.65
C GLN A 94 17.74 1.94 -5.32
N LEU A 95 17.61 1.62 -4.03
CA LEU A 95 17.16 0.30 -3.59
C LEU A 95 15.80 -0.07 -4.20
N SER A 96 14.91 0.90 -4.38
CA SER A 96 13.61 0.75 -5.02
C SER A 96 13.72 0.35 -6.49
N THR A 97 14.60 0.98 -7.27
CA THR A 97 14.87 0.61 -8.67
C THR A 97 15.36 -0.83 -8.78
N LEU A 98 16.27 -1.22 -7.88
CA LEU A 98 16.80 -2.59 -7.87
C LEU A 98 15.70 -3.61 -7.53
N ARG A 99 14.77 -3.29 -6.61
CA ARG A 99 13.62 -4.14 -6.31
C ARG A 99 12.65 -4.25 -7.49
N LEU A 100 12.32 -3.11 -8.12
CA LEU A 100 11.39 -3.02 -9.24
C LEU A 100 11.81 -3.91 -10.42
N ILE A 101 13.06 -3.76 -10.87
CA ILE A 101 13.61 -4.50 -12.02
C ILE A 101 13.66 -6.01 -11.77
N ASN A 102 13.66 -6.43 -10.50
CA ASN A 102 13.74 -7.83 -10.08
C ASN A 102 12.43 -8.39 -9.52
N ASN A 103 11.35 -7.59 -9.51
CA ASN A 103 10.09 -7.94 -8.88
C ASN A 103 10.27 -8.46 -7.43
N LEU A 104 11.22 -7.87 -6.69
CA LEU A 104 11.54 -8.26 -5.32
C LEU A 104 10.63 -7.54 -4.34
N TRP A 105 10.00 -8.32 -3.46
CA TRP A 105 9.01 -7.85 -2.50
C TRP A 105 9.58 -7.68 -1.10
N ASP A 106 10.72 -8.31 -0.79
CA ASP A 106 11.51 -8.17 0.43
C ASP A 106 12.99 -7.86 0.08
N ASN A 107 13.89 -7.98 1.07
CA ASN A 107 15.33 -7.77 0.89
C ASN A 107 16.12 -9.10 0.88
N ASN A 108 15.44 -10.25 0.82
CA ASN A 108 16.08 -11.54 0.87
C ASN A 108 16.72 -11.84 -0.49
N LEU A 109 17.98 -12.29 -0.46
CA LEU A 109 18.72 -12.72 -1.63
C LEU A 109 19.42 -14.04 -1.30
N TRP A 110 19.44 -14.96 -2.26
CA TRP A 110 20.20 -16.21 -2.12
C TRP A 110 21.52 -16.12 -2.87
N ILE A 111 22.58 -16.65 -2.26
CA ILE A 111 23.89 -16.74 -2.93
C ILE A 111 23.74 -17.57 -4.21
N GLY A 112 24.25 -17.04 -5.33
CA GLY A 112 24.13 -17.64 -6.66
C GLY A 112 22.84 -17.27 -7.41
N GLU A 113 21.90 -16.57 -6.77
CA GLU A 113 20.71 -16.04 -7.44
C GLU A 113 21.11 -15.02 -8.52
N THR A 114 20.40 -15.06 -9.66
CA THR A 114 20.59 -14.05 -10.70
C THR A 114 19.52 -12.97 -10.57
N ILE A 115 19.97 -11.75 -10.35
CA ILE A 115 19.17 -10.54 -10.41
C ILE A 115 19.58 -9.70 -11.64
N TYR A 116 18.82 -8.66 -11.91
CA TYR A 116 18.89 -7.78 -13.06
C TYR A 116 19.09 -6.35 -12.56
N LEU A 117 20.10 -5.67 -13.09
CA LEU A 117 20.42 -4.28 -12.84
C LEU A 117 20.00 -3.47 -14.08
N PRO A 118 19.59 -2.19 -13.94
CA PRO A 118 19.34 -1.35 -15.11
C PRO A 118 20.63 -1.16 -15.93
N SER A 119 20.55 -1.01 -17.26
CA SER A 119 21.70 -0.53 -18.04
C SER A 119 21.92 0.98 -17.82
N ALA A 120 23.16 1.43 -18.02
CA ALA A 120 23.73 2.68 -17.49
C ALA A 120 22.84 3.95 -17.45
N GLN A 121 23.05 4.70 -16.36
CA GLN A 121 22.62 6.05 -16.01
C GLN A 121 21.17 6.25 -15.57
N GLY A 122 21.02 6.36 -14.24
CA GLY A 122 20.57 7.61 -13.62
C GLY A 122 19.26 8.15 -14.16
N SER A 123 18.23 7.32 -14.18
CA SER A 123 16.87 7.81 -14.33
C SER A 123 16.24 7.75 -12.95
N GLN A 124 15.98 8.91 -12.38
CA GLN A 124 15.02 9.13 -11.29
C GLN A 124 13.62 8.71 -11.80
N ALA A 125 13.44 7.41 -12.03
CA ALA A 125 12.14 6.84 -12.30
C ALA A 125 11.41 6.86 -10.96
N GLY A 126 10.43 7.76 -10.83
CA GLY A 126 9.58 7.85 -9.65
C GLY A 126 9.18 6.45 -9.19
N ASN A 127 9.29 6.19 -7.89
CA ASN A 127 9.28 4.87 -7.28
C ASN A 127 8.07 4.04 -7.75
N ALA A 128 8.17 3.24 -8.81
CA ALA A 128 7.01 2.48 -9.27
C ALA A 128 6.71 1.33 -8.28
N TYR A 129 5.43 1.13 -7.97
CA TYR A 129 4.93 0.15 -7.01
C TYR A 129 3.75 -0.61 -7.62
N THR A 130 3.85 -1.93 -7.64
CA THR A 130 2.72 -2.79 -8.02
C THR A 130 1.83 -3.00 -6.80
N VAL A 131 0.60 -2.51 -6.90
CA VAL A 131 -0.46 -2.65 -5.90
C VAL A 131 -0.67 -4.13 -5.58
N ARG A 132 -0.64 -4.46 -4.30
CA ARG A 132 -0.91 -5.79 -3.76
C ARG A 132 -2.34 -5.87 -3.26
N SER A 133 -2.77 -7.09 -2.98
CA SER A 133 -3.99 -7.28 -2.20
C SER A 133 -3.89 -6.49 -0.90
N GLN A 134 -5.00 -5.84 -0.50
CA GLN A 134 -5.13 -5.06 0.74
C GLN A 134 -4.41 -3.71 0.77
N ASP A 135 -3.69 -3.33 -0.28
CA ASP A 135 -3.14 -1.99 -0.36
C ASP A 135 -4.24 -0.94 -0.53
N THR A 136 -4.03 0.23 0.08
CA THR A 136 -4.83 1.43 -0.16
C THR A 136 -3.88 2.60 -0.46
N LEU A 137 -4.34 3.61 -1.20
CA LEU A 137 -3.53 4.80 -1.45
C LEU A 137 -3.06 5.46 -0.16
N TYR A 138 -3.87 5.41 0.91
CA TYR A 138 -3.51 5.96 2.22
C TYR A 138 -2.36 5.17 2.88
N LEU A 139 -2.47 3.84 2.95
CA LEU A 139 -1.42 3.01 3.54
C LEU A 139 -0.12 3.11 2.73
N LEU A 140 -0.21 3.23 1.41
CA LEU A 140 0.94 3.48 0.54
C LEU A 140 1.53 4.88 0.76
N ALA A 141 0.70 5.93 0.82
CA ALA A 141 1.14 7.29 1.11
C ALA A 141 1.92 7.35 2.42
N LYS A 142 1.35 6.77 3.49
CA LYS A 142 1.96 6.69 4.81
C LYS A 142 3.26 5.89 4.79
N ARG A 143 3.28 4.73 4.11
CA ARG A 143 4.47 3.86 4.00
C ARG A 143 5.63 4.57 3.31
N TYR A 144 5.35 5.33 2.26
CA TYR A 144 6.37 5.98 1.42
C TYR A 144 6.61 7.45 1.77
N GLY A 145 5.99 7.95 2.84
CA GLY A 145 6.17 9.34 3.28
C GLY A 145 5.73 10.36 2.22
N THR A 146 4.60 10.10 1.55
CA THR A 146 3.98 11.00 0.57
C THR A 146 2.51 11.24 0.93
N SER A 147 1.73 11.89 0.06
CA SER A 147 0.28 12.08 0.26
C SER A 147 -0.56 11.30 -0.75
N VAL A 148 -1.81 10.96 -0.38
CA VAL A 148 -2.78 10.36 -1.30
C VAL A 148 -2.97 11.26 -2.52
N GLN A 149 -3.04 12.58 -2.32
CA GLN A 149 -3.19 13.53 -3.43
C GLN A 149 -1.99 13.52 -4.37
N ALA A 150 -0.77 13.47 -3.84
CA ALA A 150 0.44 13.36 -4.65
C ALA A 150 0.49 12.03 -5.42
N LEU A 151 0.11 10.92 -4.77
CA LEU A 151 -0.03 9.62 -5.43
C LEU A 151 -1.04 9.67 -6.57
N LYS A 152 -2.22 10.26 -6.33
CA LYS A 152 -3.26 10.39 -7.37
C LYS A 152 -2.80 11.26 -8.52
N ALA A 153 -2.16 12.40 -8.23
CA ALA A 153 -1.63 13.30 -9.24
C ALA A 153 -0.54 12.63 -10.10
N ALA A 154 0.41 11.92 -9.47
CA ALA A 154 1.47 11.19 -10.15
C ALA A 154 0.95 10.03 -11.03
N ASN A 155 -0.26 9.53 -10.75
CA ASN A 155 -0.85 8.39 -11.43
C ASN A 155 -2.11 8.72 -12.24
N HIS A 156 -2.43 10.01 -12.39
CA HIS A 156 -3.66 10.48 -13.04
C HIS A 156 -4.95 9.80 -12.52
N LEU A 157 -4.99 9.48 -11.22
CA LEU A 157 -6.16 8.86 -10.59
C LEU A 157 -7.18 9.93 -10.22
N THR A 158 -8.42 9.75 -10.68
CA THR A 158 -9.55 10.62 -10.31
C THR A 158 -10.23 10.16 -9.01
N SER A 159 -9.92 8.95 -8.54
CA SER A 159 -10.51 8.33 -7.35
C SER A 159 -9.44 7.66 -6.49
N ASP A 160 -9.86 7.13 -5.34
CA ASP A 160 -8.97 6.41 -4.43
C ASP A 160 -8.88 4.91 -4.74
N TYR A 161 -9.50 4.49 -5.85
CA TYR A 161 -9.55 3.10 -6.26
C TYR A 161 -8.23 2.65 -6.87
N ILE A 162 -7.71 1.56 -6.31
CA ILE A 162 -6.54 0.86 -6.81
C ILE A 162 -6.81 -0.65 -6.82
N TYR A 163 -6.29 -1.33 -7.83
CA TYR A 163 -6.51 -2.77 -8.03
C TYR A 163 -5.23 -3.56 -7.83
N PRO A 164 -5.27 -4.75 -7.21
CA PRO A 164 -4.12 -5.65 -7.19
C PRO A 164 -3.55 -5.85 -8.61
N GLY A 165 -2.23 -5.69 -8.75
CA GLY A 165 -1.53 -5.73 -10.04
C GLY A 165 -1.43 -4.36 -10.75
N GLN A 166 -2.14 -3.33 -10.29
CA GLN A 166 -2.00 -1.97 -10.83
C GLN A 166 -0.63 -1.41 -10.50
N MET A 167 0.06 -0.83 -11.49
CA MET A 167 1.33 -0.15 -11.28
C MET A 167 1.07 1.32 -10.94
N LEU A 168 1.64 1.78 -9.83
CA LEU A 168 1.60 3.16 -9.37
C LEU A 168 2.99 3.78 -9.34
N ILE A 169 3.16 4.96 -9.90
CA ILE A 169 4.28 5.86 -9.66
C ILE A 169 4.13 6.41 -8.24
N ILE A 170 4.98 5.98 -7.31
CA ILE A 170 5.06 6.59 -5.99
C ILE A 170 5.97 7.82 -6.12
N PRO A 171 5.42 9.04 -5.98
CA PRO A 171 6.24 10.25 -6.00
C PRO A 171 7.20 10.23 -4.82
N ASP A 172 8.34 10.92 -4.96
CA ASP A 172 9.27 11.10 -3.85
C ASP A 172 8.56 11.73 -2.65
N SER A 173 9.18 11.60 -1.47
CA SER A 173 8.66 12.18 -0.23
C SER A 173 8.52 13.70 -0.37
N VAL A 174 7.37 14.13 -0.85
CA VAL A 174 6.89 15.48 -0.60
C VAL A 174 6.49 15.47 0.86
N PRO A 175 7.02 16.39 1.70
CA PRO A 175 6.32 16.74 2.93
C PRO A 175 4.88 16.96 2.47
N GLY A 176 3.94 16.16 2.98
CA GLY A 176 2.56 16.26 2.54
C GLY A 176 2.16 17.73 2.59
N PRO A 177 1.20 18.19 1.76
CA PRO A 177 0.51 19.41 2.16
C PRO A 177 0.15 19.18 3.62
N ASN A 178 0.64 20.04 4.52
CA ASN A 178 0.04 20.19 5.83
C ASN A 178 -1.44 20.30 5.49
N VAL A 179 -2.21 19.23 5.68
CA VAL A 179 -3.64 19.38 5.89
C VAL A 179 -3.61 20.30 7.08
N PRO A 180 -4.00 21.59 6.95
CA PRO A 180 -4.05 22.44 8.11
C PRO A 180 -4.96 21.66 9.05
N GLY A 181 -4.41 21.22 10.18
CA GLY A 181 -5.24 20.90 11.32
C GLY A 181 -6.15 22.09 11.45
N GLY A 182 -7.44 21.87 11.18
CA GLY A 182 -8.45 22.90 11.21
C GLY A 182 -8.54 23.39 12.65
N ASN A 183 -7.65 24.31 13.02
CA ASN A 183 -7.76 25.05 14.24
C ASN A 183 -8.81 26.13 13.98
N GLY A 184 -10.05 25.75 14.26
CA GLY A 184 -11.20 26.63 14.25
C GLY A 184 -12.00 26.40 15.53
N ASN A 185 -11.50 26.92 16.65
CA ASN A 185 -12.38 27.29 17.75
C ASN A 185 -13.42 28.28 17.22
N ASN A 186 -14.71 27.92 17.15
CA ASN A 186 -15.80 28.58 17.88
C ASN A 186 -17.18 27.95 17.58
N SER A 187 -17.81 27.45 18.65
CA SER A 187 -19.25 27.54 19.01
C SER A 187 -20.38 27.35 17.97
N ASN A 188 -21.27 26.41 18.34
CA ASN A 188 -22.67 26.17 17.94
C ASN A 188 -22.95 25.29 16.70
N GLY A 189 -23.30 24.03 16.98
CA GLY A 189 -23.94 23.07 16.07
C GLY A 189 -22.97 22.01 15.54
N ASN A 190 -23.29 20.73 15.71
CA ASN A 190 -22.53 19.57 15.19
C ASN A 190 -22.43 19.61 13.65
N SER A 191 -21.55 20.44 13.09
CA SER A 191 -21.20 20.42 11.68
C SER A 191 -19.80 19.84 11.56
N TYR A 192 -19.74 18.53 11.32
CA TYR A 192 -18.49 17.88 10.96
C TYR A 192 -17.97 18.50 9.66
N ASN A 193 -16.83 19.20 9.70
CA ASN A 193 -16.18 19.75 8.50
C ASN A 193 -15.43 18.64 7.76
N LEU A 194 -16.15 17.62 7.29
CA LEU A 194 -15.56 16.50 6.53
C LEU A 194 -15.41 16.87 5.06
N SER A 195 -14.29 16.46 4.46
CA SER A 195 -14.12 16.50 3.02
C SER A 195 -15.02 15.48 2.31
N GLN A 196 -15.34 15.72 1.03
CA GLN A 196 -16.10 14.75 0.23
C GLN A 196 -15.42 13.38 0.17
N SER A 197 -14.08 13.33 0.18
CA SER A 197 -13.30 12.09 0.25
C SER A 197 -13.45 11.35 1.58
N GLU A 198 -13.59 12.05 2.69
CA GLU A 198 -13.84 11.43 4.01
C GLU A 198 -15.26 10.91 4.13
N ILE A 199 -16.24 11.65 3.59
CA ILE A 199 -17.63 11.18 3.50
C ILE A 199 -17.70 9.90 2.66
N GLU A 200 -17.03 9.89 1.50
CA GLU A 200 -16.95 8.69 0.64
C GLU A 200 -16.24 7.55 1.38
N LEU A 201 -15.09 7.80 2.02
CA LEU A 201 -14.35 6.78 2.78
C LEU A 201 -15.21 6.16 3.89
N LEU A 202 -15.94 6.98 4.64
CA LEU A 202 -16.87 6.53 5.67
C LEU A 202 -18.02 5.72 5.05
N ALA A 203 -18.56 6.15 3.91
CA ALA A 203 -19.62 5.42 3.21
C ALA A 203 -19.14 4.06 2.67
N ARG A 204 -17.89 3.95 2.21
CA ARG A 204 -17.27 2.67 1.83
C ARG A 204 -17.11 1.75 3.04
N LEU A 205 -16.72 2.30 4.19
CA LEU A 205 -16.66 1.52 5.43
C LEU A 205 -18.06 1.01 5.83
N VAL A 206 -19.07 1.89 5.84
CA VAL A 206 -20.47 1.54 6.15
C VAL A 206 -20.97 0.46 5.21
N ARG A 207 -20.69 0.59 3.90
CA ARG A 207 -21.00 -0.46 2.93
C ARG A 207 -20.35 -1.77 3.36
N ALA A 208 -19.05 -1.79 3.63
CA ALA A 208 -18.34 -3.03 3.88
C ALA A 208 -18.67 -3.69 5.24
N GLU A 209 -18.99 -2.91 6.27
CA GLU A 209 -19.33 -3.44 7.60
C GLU A 209 -20.82 -3.77 7.75
N ALA A 210 -21.70 -3.11 6.99
CA ALA A 210 -23.15 -3.23 7.12
C ALA A 210 -23.85 -3.60 5.80
N GLU A 211 -23.15 -4.24 4.87
CA GLU A 211 -23.77 -4.80 3.66
C GLU A 211 -24.81 -5.86 4.04
N GLY A 212 -26.06 -5.65 3.64
CA GLY A 212 -27.18 -6.55 4.00
C GLY A 212 -27.82 -6.25 5.36
N GLU A 213 -27.31 -5.29 6.13
CA GLU A 213 -28.00 -4.80 7.32
C GLU A 213 -29.15 -3.85 6.95
N SER A 214 -30.08 -3.67 7.90
CA SER A 214 -31.12 -2.65 7.79
C SER A 214 -30.53 -1.24 7.61
N TYR A 215 -31.28 -0.34 7.00
CA TYR A 215 -30.85 1.06 6.83
C TYR A 215 -30.46 1.71 8.17
N THR A 216 -31.23 1.46 9.23
CA THR A 216 -30.92 1.89 10.61
C THR A 216 -29.57 1.35 11.09
N GLY A 217 -29.24 0.09 10.75
CA GLY A 217 -27.94 -0.51 11.06
C GLY A 217 -26.78 0.18 10.32
N GLN A 218 -26.97 0.54 9.05
CA GLN A 218 -25.98 1.31 8.29
C GLN A 218 -25.73 2.69 8.91
N VAL A 219 -26.78 3.38 9.34
CA VAL A 219 -26.67 4.68 10.04
C VAL A 219 -25.97 4.51 11.39
N ALA A 220 -26.29 3.45 12.15
CA ALA A 220 -25.65 3.16 13.43
C ALA A 220 -24.12 2.92 13.29
N VAL A 221 -23.70 2.20 12.24
CA VAL A 221 -22.27 2.02 11.94
C VAL A 221 -21.61 3.37 11.63
N ALA A 222 -22.22 4.19 10.77
CA ALA A 222 -21.70 5.53 10.45
C ALA A 222 -21.57 6.40 11.71
N ALA A 223 -22.62 6.47 12.53
CA ALA A 223 -22.68 7.24 13.75
C ALA A 223 -21.60 6.79 14.76
N SER A 224 -21.33 5.49 14.86
CA SER A 224 -20.29 4.99 15.78
C SER A 224 -18.87 5.48 15.42
N VAL A 225 -18.59 5.67 14.14
CA VAL A 225 -17.31 6.24 13.66
C VAL A 225 -17.27 7.74 13.96
N LEU A 226 -18.38 8.46 13.75
CA LEU A 226 -18.49 9.89 14.07
C LEU A 226 -18.38 10.15 15.59
N ASN A 227 -18.88 9.23 16.42
CA ASN A 227 -18.74 9.31 17.87
C ASN A 227 -17.27 9.20 18.30
N ARG A 228 -16.45 8.38 17.61
CA ARG A 228 -15.00 8.35 17.83
C ARG A 228 -14.31 9.65 17.45
N LEU A 229 -14.75 10.30 16.38
CA LEU A 229 -14.21 11.59 15.95
C LEU A 229 -14.38 12.68 17.01
N ASN A 230 -15.44 12.58 17.83
CA ASN A 230 -15.72 13.50 18.93
C ASN A 230 -15.09 13.07 20.27
N ASP A 231 -14.32 11.98 20.30
CA ASP A 231 -13.73 11.42 21.51
C ASP A 231 -12.20 11.59 21.49
N SER A 232 -11.67 12.31 22.47
CA SER A 232 -10.24 12.65 22.55
C SER A 232 -9.30 11.45 22.70
N ARG A 233 -9.84 10.24 22.96
CA ARG A 233 -9.05 9.00 23.03
C ARG A 233 -8.71 8.44 21.64
N TYR A 234 -9.38 8.90 20.60
CA TYR A 234 -9.22 8.43 19.23
C TYR A 234 -8.53 9.48 18.35
N PRO A 235 -8.01 9.08 17.18
CA PRO A 235 -7.54 10.04 16.18
C PRO A 235 -8.63 11.05 15.81
N ASN A 236 -8.22 12.26 15.42
CA ASN A 236 -9.13 13.38 15.18
C ASN A 236 -9.54 13.54 13.71
N THR A 237 -9.36 12.51 12.89
CA THR A 237 -9.81 12.47 11.49
C THR A 237 -10.49 11.15 11.17
N ILE A 238 -11.47 11.17 10.26
CA ILE A 238 -12.15 9.96 9.78
C ILE A 238 -11.15 8.98 9.17
N THR A 239 -10.20 9.52 8.40
CA THR A 239 -9.17 8.71 7.74
C THR A 239 -8.33 7.96 8.76
N GLU A 240 -7.84 8.63 9.81
CA GLU A 240 -7.00 7.97 10.82
C GLU A 240 -7.80 6.99 11.69
N ILE A 241 -9.06 7.28 12.01
CA ILE A 241 -9.94 6.35 12.74
C ILE A 241 -10.14 5.06 11.93
N ILE A 242 -10.47 5.19 10.64
CA ILE A 242 -10.77 4.03 9.79
C ILE A 242 -9.50 3.20 9.55
N TYR A 243 -8.37 3.83 9.28
CA TYR A 243 -7.10 3.14 9.05
C TYR A 243 -6.30 2.89 10.34
N GLN A 244 -6.90 3.03 11.52
CA GLN A 244 -6.22 2.79 12.78
C GLN A 244 -5.78 1.32 12.87
N VAL A 245 -4.51 1.13 13.19
CA VAL A 245 -3.91 -0.19 13.44
C VAL A 245 -3.30 -0.20 14.82
N GLU A 246 -3.87 -0.99 15.72
CA GLU A 246 -3.37 -1.17 17.08
C GLU A 246 -2.19 -2.15 17.10
N SER A 247 -1.13 -1.79 17.82
CA SER A 247 0.12 -2.55 17.92
C SER A 247 0.75 -2.94 16.57
N GLY A 248 0.40 -2.23 15.49
CA GLY A 248 0.87 -2.49 14.12
C GLY A 248 0.31 -3.76 13.46
N ILE A 249 -0.61 -4.48 14.12
CA ILE A 249 -1.13 -5.78 13.64
C ILE A 249 -2.66 -5.82 13.62
N TYR A 250 -3.34 -5.10 14.52
CA TYR A 250 -4.79 -5.19 14.69
C TYR A 250 -5.50 -4.01 14.03
N TYR A 251 -6.08 -4.24 12.86
CA TYR A 251 -6.91 -3.24 12.18
C TYR A 251 -8.22 -3.05 12.94
N GLN A 252 -8.57 -1.79 13.16
CA GLN A 252 -9.82 -1.44 13.83
C GLN A 252 -11.05 -1.85 13.02
N TYR A 253 -10.95 -1.86 11.69
CA TYR A 253 -12.02 -2.27 10.78
C TYR A 253 -11.49 -3.31 9.80
N SER A 254 -12.15 -4.47 9.73
CA SER A 254 -11.73 -5.58 8.87
C SER A 254 -11.70 -5.26 7.36
N PRO A 255 -12.56 -4.40 6.80
CA PRO A 255 -12.50 -3.99 5.40
C PRO A 255 -11.19 -3.33 4.98
N VAL A 256 -10.49 -2.71 5.92
CA VAL A 256 -9.16 -2.14 5.66
C VAL A 256 -8.16 -3.26 5.43
N LEU A 257 -8.20 -4.28 6.27
CA LEU A 257 -7.33 -5.44 6.15
C LEU A 257 -7.67 -6.27 4.91
N ASP A 258 -8.94 -6.57 4.61
CA ASP A 258 -9.27 -7.46 3.50
C ASP A 258 -9.41 -6.77 2.13
N GLY A 259 -9.27 -5.44 2.10
CA GLY A 259 -9.30 -4.62 0.88
C GLY A 259 -10.71 -4.24 0.40
N ARG A 260 -11.78 -4.70 1.04
CA ARG A 260 -13.16 -4.27 0.71
C ARG A 260 -13.35 -2.76 0.87
N ILE A 261 -12.52 -2.10 1.68
CA ILE A 261 -12.52 -0.63 1.81
C ILE A 261 -12.25 0.08 0.47
N ASN A 262 -11.64 -0.58 -0.51
CA ASN A 262 -11.37 -0.04 -1.84
C ASN A 262 -12.54 -0.20 -2.81
N PHE A 263 -13.69 -0.74 -2.40
CA PHE A 263 -14.87 -0.82 -3.27
C PHE A 263 -15.73 0.43 -3.15
N PRO A 264 -16.43 0.85 -4.21
CA PRO A 264 -17.25 2.05 -4.18
C PRO A 264 -18.38 1.96 -3.17
N ALA A 265 -18.71 3.09 -2.55
CA ALA A 265 -19.87 3.16 -1.68
C ALA A 265 -21.16 2.91 -2.51
N GLY A 266 -22.14 2.26 -1.90
CA GLY A 266 -23.48 2.18 -2.45
C GLY A 266 -24.30 3.41 -2.07
N ALA A 267 -25.34 3.74 -2.85
CA ALA A 267 -26.21 4.89 -2.57
C ALA A 267 -26.83 4.85 -1.16
N SER A 268 -27.19 3.66 -0.67
CA SER A 268 -27.71 3.47 0.70
C SER A 268 -26.68 3.86 1.76
N ALA A 269 -25.41 3.46 1.59
CA ALA A 269 -24.36 3.78 2.55
C ALA A 269 -24.03 5.28 2.56
N LEU A 270 -23.99 5.93 1.39
CA LEU A 270 -23.85 7.38 1.28
C LEU A 270 -24.97 8.13 2.01
N LYS A 271 -26.22 7.69 1.79
CA LYS A 271 -27.38 8.28 2.48
C LYS A 271 -27.32 8.06 3.99
N ALA A 272 -26.92 6.87 4.43
CA ALA A 272 -26.75 6.54 5.85
C ALA A 272 -25.71 7.44 6.54
N VAL A 273 -24.57 7.69 5.87
CA VAL A 273 -23.55 8.63 6.34
C VAL A 273 -24.12 10.04 6.43
N GLN A 274 -24.83 10.50 5.40
CA GLN A 274 -25.43 11.83 5.40
C GLN A 274 -26.43 12.00 6.55
N ASP A 275 -27.29 11.01 6.80
CA ASP A 275 -28.25 11.09 7.90
C ASP A 275 -27.56 11.06 9.27
N ALA A 276 -26.47 10.30 9.44
CA ALA A 276 -25.65 10.33 10.66
C ALA A 276 -24.97 11.70 10.87
N LEU A 277 -24.45 12.31 9.80
CA LEU A 277 -23.88 13.66 9.83
C LEU A 277 -24.93 14.73 10.18
N ASN A 278 -26.18 14.52 9.76
CA ASN A 278 -27.32 15.35 10.12
C ASN A 278 -27.80 15.10 11.58
N GLY A 279 -27.12 14.25 12.34
CA GLY A 279 -27.35 14.02 13.75
C GLY A 279 -28.20 12.79 14.09
N TRP A 280 -28.58 11.97 13.11
CA TRP A 280 -29.29 10.73 13.42
C TRP A 280 -28.32 9.65 13.92
N ASP A 281 -28.32 9.41 15.24
CA ASP A 281 -27.53 8.33 15.86
C ASP A 281 -28.43 7.25 16.49
N PRO A 282 -28.80 6.20 15.73
CA PRO A 282 -29.54 5.06 16.29
C PRO A 282 -28.68 4.15 17.18
N SER A 283 -27.36 4.34 17.25
CA SER A 283 -26.45 3.56 18.11
C SER A 283 -26.41 4.03 19.57
N TYR A 284 -27.02 5.18 19.87
CA TYR A 284 -27.06 5.82 21.20
C TYR A 284 -25.67 6.16 21.77
N GLY A 285 -24.82 6.81 20.96
CA GLY A 285 -23.50 7.24 21.39
C GLY A 285 -22.48 6.10 21.46
N ALA A 286 -22.69 5.02 20.70
CA ALA A 286 -21.73 3.92 20.66
C ALA A 286 -20.43 4.37 20.00
N ILE A 287 -19.30 3.89 20.50
CA ILE A 287 -17.97 4.10 19.92
C ILE A 287 -17.43 2.82 19.28
N GLY A 288 -18.23 1.77 19.20
CA GLY A 288 -17.85 0.53 18.57
C GLY A 288 -19.03 -0.40 18.41
N PHE A 289 -18.83 -1.40 17.56
CA PHE A 289 -19.81 -2.46 17.34
C PHE A 289 -19.10 -3.79 17.05
N TYR A 290 -19.83 -4.88 17.20
CA TYR A 290 -19.37 -6.20 16.80
C TYR A 290 -20.56 -7.09 16.46
N ASN A 291 -20.32 -8.09 15.62
CA ASN A 291 -21.31 -9.14 15.38
C ASN A 291 -21.09 -10.26 16.41
N PRO A 292 -22.06 -10.55 17.31
CA PRO A 292 -21.91 -11.53 18.38
C PRO A 292 -21.78 -12.97 17.88
N THR A 293 -22.26 -13.27 16.67
CA THR A 293 -22.14 -14.59 16.04
C THR A 293 -20.76 -14.84 15.45
N LYS A 294 -20.05 -13.76 15.08
CA LYS A 294 -18.69 -13.82 14.49
C LYS A 294 -17.57 -13.52 15.50
N THR A 295 -17.91 -12.93 16.64
CA THR A 295 -16.93 -12.44 17.62
C THR A 295 -16.83 -13.36 18.83
N THR A 296 -15.64 -13.90 19.09
CA THR A 296 -15.31 -14.67 20.29
C THR A 296 -14.51 -13.86 21.33
N ASN A 297 -14.02 -12.67 20.98
CA ASN A 297 -13.19 -11.84 21.85
C ASN A 297 -13.98 -11.36 23.09
N TRP A 298 -13.54 -11.81 24.27
CA TRP A 298 -14.15 -11.48 25.56
C TRP A 298 -14.05 -10.00 25.92
N TRP A 299 -12.95 -9.35 25.56
CA TRP A 299 -12.73 -7.94 25.87
C TRP A 299 -13.76 -7.05 25.17
N VAL A 300 -14.11 -7.35 23.90
CA VAL A 300 -15.16 -6.62 23.19
C VAL A 300 -16.52 -6.83 23.88
N LYS A 301 -16.80 -8.07 24.31
CA LYS A 301 -18.07 -8.44 24.97
C LYS A 301 -18.24 -7.88 26.38
N SER A 302 -17.16 -7.42 27.04
CA SER A 302 -17.25 -6.84 28.38
C SER A 302 -17.65 -5.37 28.42
N HIS A 303 -17.70 -4.68 27.26
CA HIS A 303 -18.09 -3.28 27.22
C HIS A 303 -19.59 -3.09 27.46
N PRO A 304 -19.99 -1.99 28.12
CA PRO A 304 -21.39 -1.57 28.22
C PRO A 304 -22.08 -1.52 26.85
N VAL A 305 -23.13 -2.32 26.69
CA VAL A 305 -23.96 -2.34 25.48
C VAL A 305 -24.87 -1.12 25.44
N THR A 306 -24.90 -0.41 24.32
CA THR A 306 -25.84 0.69 24.09
C THR A 306 -27.13 0.20 23.42
N THR A 307 -27.02 -0.67 22.41
CA THR A 307 -28.16 -1.23 21.69
C THR A 307 -27.76 -2.44 20.84
N SER A 308 -28.77 -3.15 20.30
CA SER A 308 -28.62 -4.20 19.30
C SER A 308 -29.44 -3.83 18.07
N ILE A 309 -28.81 -3.75 16.89
CA ILE A 309 -29.47 -3.41 15.63
C ILE A 309 -29.03 -4.40 14.56
N GLY A 310 -30.00 -5.12 13.99
CA GLY A 310 -29.72 -6.17 13.03
C GLY A 310 -28.81 -7.24 13.63
N SER A 311 -27.69 -7.53 12.97
CA SER A 311 -26.72 -8.51 13.47
C SER A 311 -25.62 -7.93 14.36
N HIS A 312 -25.68 -6.64 14.71
CA HIS A 312 -24.65 -5.93 15.46
C HIS A 312 -25.08 -5.59 16.89
N ILE A 313 -24.15 -5.78 17.82
CA ILE A 313 -24.20 -5.18 19.16
C ILE A 313 -23.32 -3.94 19.14
N PHE A 314 -23.86 -2.82 19.61
CA PHE A 314 -23.17 -1.54 19.75
C PHE A 314 -22.80 -1.31 21.21
N TYR A 315 -21.64 -0.71 21.45
CA TYR A 315 -21.10 -0.54 22.80
C TYR A 315 -20.37 0.80 22.98
N LYS A 316 -20.19 1.17 24.25
CA LYS A 316 -19.36 2.30 24.67
C LYS A 316 -18.60 2.00 25.95
N ASN A 317 -17.55 2.77 26.20
CA ASN A 317 -16.72 2.69 27.40
C ASN A 317 -17.24 3.59 28.51
#